data_AF-A0A661W4C1-F1
#
_entry.id   AF-A0A661W4C1-F1
#
_cell.length_a   1.000
_cell.length_b   1.000
_cell.length_c   1.000
_cell.angle_alpha   90.00
_cell.angle_beta   90.00
_cell.angle_gamma   90.00
#
_symmetry.space_group_name_H-M   'P 1'
#
loop_
_entity.id
_entity.type
_entity.pdbx_description
1 polymer ?
#
loop_
_entity_poly.entity_id
_entity_poly.type
_entity_poly.pdbx_seq_one_letter_code
_entity_poly.pdbx_strand_id
1 'polypeptide(L)' 'MGVDIFSTDEKCWPVALVVRTGGKETNKRIAMAALKRGWRFRAYGDGFDTPDGHIRCFSEREVFEAVGLPYLPPEQRR' A
#
# COMPACT_ATOMS: atom_id res chain seq x y z
N MET A 1 1.37 -25.30 -13.32
CA MET A 1 0.88 -24.02 -12.77
C MET A 1 2.08 -23.27 -12.24
N GLY A 2 2.25 -21.99 -12.59
CA GLY A 2 3.30 -21.16 -11.99
C GLY A 2 2.86 -20.69 -10.61
N VAL A 3 3.76 -20.69 -9.64
CA VAL A 3 3.51 -20.21 -8.27
C VAL A 3 4.61 -19.22 -7.93
N ASP A 4 4.21 -18.03 -7.48
CA ASP A 4 5.12 -17.01 -6.97
C ASP A 4 5.01 -16.98 -5.44
N ILE A 5 6.15 -17.01 -4.75
CA ILE A 5 6.24 -16.95 -3.29
C ILE A 5 6.90 -15.64 -2.89
N PHE A 6 6.24 -14.91 -1.99
CA PHE A 6 6.75 -13.67 -1.42
C PHE A 6 6.87 -13.79 0.09
N SER A 7 7.90 -13.16 0.65
CA SER A 7 8.13 -13.06 2.09
C SER A 7 8.31 -11.61 2.50
N THR A 8 7.96 -11.31 3.74
CA THR A 8 8.09 -9.98 4.34
C THR A 8 8.12 -10.13 5.87
N ASP A 9 8.34 -9.04 6.60
CA ASP A 9 8.25 -9.02 8.06
C ASP A 9 6.86 -8.57 8.55
N GLU A 10 6.61 -8.71 9.84
CA GLU A 10 5.33 -8.30 10.46
C GLU A 10 5.04 -6.80 10.26
N LYS A 11 6.07 -5.97 10.13
CA LYS A 11 5.91 -4.51 10.01
C LYS A 11 5.39 -4.13 8.64
N CYS A 12 5.87 -4.80 7.61
CA CYS A 12 5.52 -4.55 6.21
C CYS A 12 4.27 -5.33 5.76
N TRP A 13 3.79 -6.27 6.58
CA TRP A 13 2.65 -7.13 6.26
C TRP A 13 1.41 -6.38 5.70
N PRO A 14 0.95 -5.26 6.29
CA PRO A 14 -0.24 -4.56 5.80
C PRO A 14 -0.08 -4.04 4.36
N VAL A 15 1.09 -3.47 4.04
CA VAL A 15 1.38 -2.97 2.69
C VAL A 15 1.58 -4.11 1.72
N ALA A 16 2.31 -5.16 2.11
CA ALA A 16 2.52 -6.34 1.29
C ALA A 16 1.18 -6.98 0.89
N LEU A 17 0.24 -7.08 1.82
CA LEU A 17 -1.09 -7.64 1.57
C LEU A 17 -1.86 -6.80 0.54
N VAL A 18 -1.90 -5.47 0.67
CA VAL A 18 -2.52 -4.58 -0.32
C VAL A 18 -1.87 -4.76 -1.69
N VAL A 19 -0.54 -4.69 -1.76
CA VAL A 19 0.20 -4.70 -3.04
C VAL A 19 0.05 -6.03 -3.76
N ARG A 20 0.10 -7.16 -3.03
CA ARG A 20 0.04 -8.52 -3.60
C ARG A 20 -1.39 -8.98 -3.90
N THR A 21 -2.37 -8.48 -3.15
CA THR A 21 -3.79 -8.65 -3.53
C THR A 21 -4.09 -7.86 -4.80
N GLY A 22 -3.46 -6.70 -4.96
CA GLY A 22 -3.67 -5.83 -6.12
C GLY A 22 -5.07 -5.23 -6.12
N GLY A 23 -5.64 -4.84 -7.26
CA GLY A 23 -5.06 -4.93 -8.60
C GLY A 23 -4.05 -3.82 -8.94
N LYS A 24 -3.54 -3.86 -10.17
CA LYS A 24 -2.50 -2.92 -10.66
C LYS A 24 -2.98 -1.47 -10.60
N GLU A 25 -4.25 -1.22 -10.87
CA GLU A 25 -4.82 0.12 -10.89
C GLU A 25 -4.98 0.69 -9.47
N THR A 26 -5.36 -0.14 -8.51
CA THR A 26 -5.49 0.21 -7.09
C THR A 26 -4.13 0.59 -6.52
N ASN A 27 -3.10 -0.21 -6.78
CA ASN A 27 -1.72 0.10 -6.38
C ASN A 27 -1.23 1.41 -7.00
N LYS A 28 -1.54 1.66 -8.28
CA LYS A 28 -1.23 2.92 -8.95
C LYS A 28 -1.95 4.10 -8.31
N ARG A 29 -3.24 3.97 -7.98
CA ARG A 29 -4.02 5.04 -7.34
C ARG A 29 -3.43 5.43 -6.00
N ILE A 30 -3.05 4.47 -5.16
CA ILE A 30 -2.38 4.72 -3.88
C ILE A 30 -1.05 5.46 -4.10
N ALA A 31 -0.20 4.96 -4.99
CA ALA A 31 1.09 5.59 -5.30
C ALA A 31 0.92 7.01 -5.86
N MET A 32 -0.03 7.23 -6.76
CA MET A 32 -0.32 8.55 -7.34
C MET A 32 -0.90 9.51 -6.30
N ALA A 33 -1.75 9.03 -5.39
CA ALA A 33 -2.27 9.84 -4.29
C ALA A 33 -1.17 10.26 -3.31
N ALA A 34 -0.21 9.37 -3.02
CA ALA A 34 1.00 9.71 -2.26
C ALA A 34 1.86 10.75 -3.00
N LEU A 35 2.15 10.53 -4.29
CA LEU A 35 2.97 11.43 -5.09
C LEU A 35 2.38 12.84 -5.20
N LYS A 36 1.05 12.98 -5.32
CA LYS A 36 0.36 14.28 -5.30
C LYS A 36 0.59 15.08 -4.01
N ARG A 37 0.96 14.42 -2.92
CA ARG A 37 1.30 15.03 -1.62
C ARG A 37 2.81 15.21 -1.41
N GLY A 38 3.63 14.90 -2.41
CA GLY A 38 5.08 14.84 -2.28
C GLY A 38 5.57 13.66 -1.43
N TRP A 39 4.75 12.62 -1.26
CA TRP A 39 5.08 11.43 -0.49
C TRP A 39 5.53 10.29 -1.41
N ARG A 40 6.29 9.34 -0.84
CA ARG A 40 6.70 8.11 -1.52
C ARG A 40 6.04 6.91 -0.86
N PHE A 41 5.21 6.19 -1.61
CA PHE A 41 4.66 4.91 -1.18
C PHE A 41 5.73 3.80 -1.21
N ARG A 42 5.93 3.10 -0.09
CA ARG A 42 6.89 2.01 0.05
C ARG A 42 6.22 0.66 -0.20
N ALA A 43 6.06 0.28 -1.48
CA ALA A 43 5.41 -0.97 -1.86
C ALA A 43 6.05 -2.28 -1.31
N TYR A 44 7.27 -2.19 -0.78
CA TYR A 44 8.00 -3.27 -0.10
C TYR A 44 8.38 -2.89 1.34
N GLY A 45 7.78 -1.84 1.89
CA GLY A 45 7.98 -1.36 3.26
C GLY A 45 6.67 -1.36 4.03
N ASP A 46 6.60 -0.52 5.05
CA ASP A 46 5.52 -0.47 6.04
C ASP A 46 4.62 0.76 5.92
N GLY A 47 4.80 1.61 4.90
CA GLY A 47 3.90 2.73 4.63
C GLY A 47 4.43 3.78 3.66
N PHE A 48 4.57 5.02 4.12
CA PHE A 48 4.86 6.19 3.27
C PHE A 48 5.99 7.05 3.83
N ASP A 49 6.96 7.40 2.99
CA ASP A 49 7.92 8.47 3.30
C ASP A 49 7.29 9.82 2.96
N THR A 50 7.37 10.78 3.87
CA THR A 50 6.84 12.14 3.74
C THR A 50 7.97 13.15 3.95
N PRO A 51 7.80 14.44 3.56
CA PRO A 51 8.77 15.47 3.87
C PRO A 51 9.08 15.62 5.37
N ASP A 52 8.08 15.36 6.22
CA ASP A 52 8.17 15.58 7.67
C ASP A 52 8.49 14.31 8.48
N GLY A 53 8.73 13.18 7.80
CA GLY A 53 8.99 11.90 8.47
C GLY A 53 8.38 10.71 7.73
N HIS A 54 7.97 9.69 8.48
CA HIS A 54 7.49 8.43 7.94
C HIS A 54 6.16 8.03 8.58
N ILE A 55 5.19 7.65 7.75
CA ILE A 55 3.88 7.15 8.17
C ILE A 55 3.89 5.64 8.01
N ARG A 56 3.90 4.92 9.13
CA ARG A 56 3.73 3.46 9.16
C ARG A 56 2.26 3.10 9.21
N CYS A 57 1.86 2.11 8.42
CA CYS A 57 0.51 1.54 8.37
C CYS A 57 0.48 0.20 9.11
N PHE A 58 -0.52 0.01 9.96
CA PHE A 58 -0.74 -1.20 10.76
C PHE A 58 -1.90 -2.06 10.24
N SER A 59 -2.63 -1.58 9.23
CA SER A 59 -3.73 -2.30 8.59
C SER A 59 -3.83 -1.95 7.11
N GLU A 60 -4.48 -2.81 6.30
CA GLU A 60 -4.75 -2.49 4.90
C GLU A 60 -5.55 -1.19 4.78
N ARG A 61 -6.53 -0.97 5.67
CA ARG A 61 -7.34 0.25 5.72
C ARG A 61 -6.50 1.51 5.82
N GLU A 62 -5.51 1.52 6.72
CA GLU A 62 -4.60 2.66 6.89
C GLU A 62 -3.79 2.96 5.62
N VAL A 63 -3.44 1.95 4.81
CA VAL A 63 -2.73 2.17 3.53
C VAL A 63 -3.57 3.02 2.58
N PHE A 64 -4.89 2.80 2.53
CA PHE A 64 -5.80 3.60 1.70
C PHE A 64 -6.05 4.97 2.32
N GLU A 65 -6.41 5.00 3.60
CA GLU A 65 -6.86 6.21 4.30
C GLU A 65 -5.71 7.21 4.50
N ALA A 66 -4.46 6.76 4.66
CA ALA A 66 -3.29 7.63 4.77
C ALA A 66 -3.16 8.59 3.57
N VAL A 67 -3.50 8.11 2.36
CA VAL A 67 -3.47 8.90 1.12
C VAL A 67 -4.85 9.48 0.75
N GLY A 68 -5.83 9.39 1.66
CA GLY A 68 -7.18 9.95 1.49
C GLY A 68 -8.06 9.17 0.51
N LEU A 69 -7.77 7.88 0.31
CA LEU A 69 -8.63 6.99 -0.46
C LEU A 69 -9.53 6.19 0.49
N PRO A 70 -10.79 5.89 0.10
CA PRO A 70 -11.61 4.96 0.85
C PRO A 70 -11.01 3.55 0.78
N TYR A 71 -11.10 2.80 1.86
CA TYR A 71 -10.73 1.38 1.86
C TYR A 71 -11.60 0.60 0.87
N LEU A 72 -10.94 -0.27 0.10
CA LEU A 72 -11.59 -1.23 -0.79
C LEU A 72 -11.31 -2.66 -0.32
N PRO A 73 -12.34 -3.50 -0.15
CA PRO A 73 -12.12 -4.93 0.08
C PRO A 73 -11.49 -5.58 -1.17
N PRO A 74 -10.77 -6.71 -1.03
CA PRO A 74 -10.03 -7.37 -2.11
C PRO A 74 -10.80 -7.50 -3.43
N GLU A 75 -12.08 -7.85 -3.37
CA GLU A 75 -12.93 -8.15 -4.53
C GLU A 75 -13.27 -6.90 -5.37
N GLN A 76 -13.07 -5.71 -4.80
CA GLN A 76 -13.33 -4.42 -5.45
C GLN A 76 -12.07 -3.78 -6.04
N ARG A 77 -10.89 -4.35 -5.78
CA ARG A 77 -9.62 -3.79 -6.25
C ARG A 77 -9.38 -4.21 -7.70
N ARG A 78 -9.06 -3.24 -8.55
CA ARG A 78 -8.69 -3.42 -9.97
C ARG A 78 -7.25 -3.04 -10.23
#